data_AF-W1WUB3-F1
#
_entry.id   AF-W1WUB3-F1
#
_cell.length_a   1.000
_cell.length_b   1.000
_cell.length_c   1.000
_cell.angle_alpha   90.00
_cell.angle_beta   90.00
_cell.angle_gamma   90.00
#
_symmetry.space_group_name_H-M   'P 1'
#
loop_
_entity.id
_entity.type
_entity.pdbx_description
1 polymer ?
#
loop_
_entity_poly.entity_id
_entity_poly.type
_entity_poly.pdbx_seq_one_letter_code
_entity_poly.pdbx_strand_id
1 'polypeptide(L)'
;MNRTSPHYCRRSVLSLLISALIYAPPGMAAFTSNVIGVVNDETVDGVQKVDERGTTNNTHIINHGRQEVHGGISNSSIIETGGEQLVSIHADINGQANNTTINGGRQSIEYGGISTGTIIESGNQYVYKGGTSNGTMIKAGSSLVEGGTANGTIIDGGNQRVTTQGHVDGTTINKSGYQDITQGSLATNTTINGGRQYVEQSTVETTTIKNGGEQRVYESHALDTTIEGGTQSLDSKSTAKNTQIYSGGTQIVDYTSASDVIEIYSGGVLDVRGGMATNVTQHDGAALKVTTYDLTVSGTNSEGAFSIHNNVADNVLLENGGHLDVYGSATRTIIKDKGTMSVLTNAKADATRIDNGGVMDVAGNATNTIINGGTQNINNHGIATGTNINSGTQNIKSGGKADTTNISSGSRQVVEKDGTATGSNISAGGSLIVYTGGIAHGVNQETGSALIANTGAGTDIEGYNKLSHFTITGGEANYVVLENTGELTVVAKTTAKNTTVDAGGKLIVQKEAKTDTTRLNNGGVLEVQDGGEAKHVEQQSGGALIASTTSGTLIEGTNSYGDAFYIRNSEAKNVVLENAGSLTVVTGSRAVDTIINANGKMDVYGKDVGTVLNSA
;
A
#
# COMPACT_ATOMS: atom_id res chain seq x y z
N MET A 1 12.82 -40.34 105.85
CA MET A 1 12.61 -41.57 105.05
C MET A 1 12.13 -41.16 103.66
N ASN A 2 12.91 -41.51 102.63
CA ASN A 2 12.50 -41.76 101.24
C ASN A 2 11.66 -40.71 100.48
N ARG A 3 12.28 -39.97 99.55
CA ARG A 3 12.25 -40.29 98.09
C ARG A 3 12.85 -39.17 97.23
N THR A 4 13.84 -39.56 96.43
CA THR A 4 14.34 -38.88 95.23
C THR A 4 13.23 -38.72 94.19
N SER A 5 13.07 -37.52 93.63
CA SER A 5 12.27 -37.30 92.42
C SER A 5 13.04 -36.37 91.48
N PRO A 6 13.44 -36.81 90.27
CA PRO A 6 14.06 -35.95 89.26
C PRO A 6 12.99 -35.11 88.56
N HIS A 7 13.25 -33.82 88.37
CA HIS A 7 12.45 -32.95 87.52
C HIS A 7 12.56 -33.41 86.06
N TYR A 8 11.54 -34.14 85.59
CA TYR A 8 11.30 -34.33 84.15
C TYR A 8 10.83 -33.01 83.54
N CYS A 9 11.56 -32.54 82.54
CA CYS A 9 11.15 -31.44 81.68
C CYS A 9 9.81 -31.81 81.02
N ARG A 10 8.73 -31.10 81.36
CA ARG A 10 7.44 -31.23 80.67
C ARG A 10 7.60 -30.67 79.25
N ARG A 11 7.95 -31.53 78.30
CA ARG A 11 7.56 -31.32 76.90
C ARG A 11 6.04 -31.31 76.87
N SER A 12 5.43 -30.19 76.52
CA SER A 12 3.98 -30.14 76.36
C SER A 12 3.58 -31.08 75.22
N VAL A 13 2.36 -31.63 75.30
CA VAL A 13 1.73 -32.42 74.22
C VAL A 13 1.73 -31.64 72.90
N LEU A 14 1.82 -30.30 72.95
CA LEU A 14 1.98 -29.41 71.80
C LEU A 14 3.30 -29.62 71.04
N SER A 15 4.41 -29.96 71.72
CA SER A 15 5.70 -30.23 71.05
C SER A 15 5.74 -31.61 70.35
N LEU A 16 4.93 -32.58 70.81
CA LEU A 16 4.74 -33.87 70.14
C LEU A 16 3.72 -33.77 68.98
N LEU A 17 2.71 -32.90 69.10
CA LEU A 17 1.76 -32.58 68.01
C LEU A 17 2.42 -31.82 66.85
N ILE A 18 3.35 -30.89 67.12
CA ILE A 18 4.09 -30.19 66.06
C ILE A 18 5.09 -31.12 65.35
N SER A 19 5.64 -32.12 66.05
CA SER A 19 6.56 -33.11 65.45
C SER A 19 5.82 -34.12 64.55
N ALA A 20 4.56 -34.42 64.84
CA ALA A 20 3.72 -35.32 64.04
C ALA A 20 3.14 -34.65 62.78
N LEU A 21 3.02 -33.31 62.76
CA LEU A 21 2.59 -32.56 61.57
C LEU A 21 3.69 -32.34 60.53
N ILE A 22 4.97 -32.47 60.91
CA ILE A 22 6.12 -32.20 60.02
C ILE A 22 6.69 -33.50 59.40
N TYR A 23 6.28 -34.68 59.87
CA TYR A 23 6.82 -35.98 59.42
C TYR A 23 5.77 -37.08 59.21
N ALA A 24 4.53 -36.70 58.88
CA ALA A 24 3.58 -37.67 58.32
C ALA A 24 3.89 -37.88 56.83
N PRO A 25 3.94 -39.13 56.31
CA PRO A 25 3.77 -39.38 54.88
C PRO A 25 2.47 -38.70 54.43
N PRO A 26 2.28 -38.31 53.14
CA PRO A 26 1.01 -37.76 52.69
C PRO A 26 -0.09 -38.81 52.90
N GLY A 27 -0.73 -38.76 54.06
CA GLY A 27 -1.93 -39.50 54.37
C GLY A 27 -3.06 -38.75 53.72
N MET A 28 -3.76 -39.42 52.81
CA MET A 28 -5.00 -38.98 52.18
C MET A 28 -5.82 -38.18 53.19
N ALA A 29 -5.99 -36.88 52.96
CA ALA A 29 -6.96 -36.12 53.72
C ALA A 29 -8.32 -36.78 53.44
N ALA A 30 -9.01 -37.25 54.47
CA ALA A 30 -10.33 -37.85 54.30
C ALA A 30 -11.28 -36.77 53.76
N PHE A 31 -11.63 -36.87 52.48
CA PHE A 31 -12.64 -36.01 51.84
C PHE A 31 -14.02 -36.68 51.93
N THR A 32 -15.08 -35.88 51.83
CA THR A 32 -16.45 -36.38 51.88
C THR A 32 -16.81 -37.01 50.53
N SER A 33 -16.93 -38.33 50.47
CA SER A 33 -17.19 -39.03 49.19
C SER A 33 -18.60 -38.82 48.64
N ASN A 34 -19.61 -38.55 49.49
CA ASN A 34 -20.97 -38.21 49.08
C ASN A 34 -21.43 -36.95 49.81
N VAL A 35 -21.54 -35.84 49.09
CA VAL A 35 -21.87 -34.53 49.62
C VAL A 35 -23.37 -34.27 49.42
N ILE A 36 -24.11 -34.25 50.52
CA ILE A 36 -25.56 -33.93 50.59
C ILE A 36 -25.85 -32.67 51.43
N GLY A 37 -24.79 -31.95 51.81
CA GLY A 37 -24.80 -30.70 52.56
C GLY A 37 -23.62 -29.82 52.12
N VAL A 38 -23.07 -28.98 52.99
CA VAL A 38 -21.95 -28.09 52.62
C VAL A 38 -20.60 -28.62 53.13
N VAL A 39 -19.60 -28.70 52.26
CA VAL A 39 -18.20 -28.99 52.62
C VAL A 39 -17.26 -27.93 52.03
N ASN A 40 -16.13 -27.67 52.70
CA ASN A 40 -15.18 -26.63 52.32
C ASN A 40 -13.73 -27.16 52.34
N ASP A 41 -12.91 -26.66 51.43
CA ASP A 41 -11.44 -26.80 51.43
C ASP A 41 -10.97 -28.28 51.43
N GLU A 42 -11.74 -29.17 50.80
CA GLU A 42 -11.40 -30.58 50.68
C GLU A 42 -10.39 -30.83 49.55
N THR A 43 -9.45 -31.75 49.78
CA THR A 43 -8.56 -32.29 48.75
C THR A 43 -9.06 -33.66 48.32
N VAL A 44 -9.46 -33.79 47.05
CA VAL A 44 -10.05 -35.02 46.50
C VAL A 44 -8.98 -35.79 45.72
N ASP A 45 -8.65 -37.00 46.18
CA ASP A 45 -7.72 -37.96 45.57
C ASP A 45 -8.40 -39.30 45.18
N GLY A 46 -9.73 -39.36 45.36
CA GLY A 46 -10.62 -40.44 44.91
C GLY A 46 -11.90 -39.88 44.30
N VAL A 47 -13.04 -40.58 44.42
CA VAL A 47 -14.32 -40.10 43.85
C VAL A 47 -15.16 -39.38 44.90
N GLN A 48 -15.48 -38.11 44.65
CA GLN A 48 -16.45 -37.31 45.41
C GLN A 48 -17.69 -37.05 44.57
N LYS A 49 -18.86 -37.48 45.03
CA LYS A 49 -20.15 -37.17 44.43
C LYS A 49 -20.82 -36.00 45.17
N VAL A 50 -21.29 -35.00 44.43
CA VAL A 50 -22.04 -33.86 44.94
C VAL A 50 -23.47 -33.97 44.42
N ASP A 51 -24.38 -34.44 45.27
CA ASP A 51 -25.78 -34.67 44.92
C ASP A 51 -26.59 -33.35 44.94
N GLU A 52 -27.87 -33.42 44.57
CA GLU A 52 -28.85 -32.32 44.49
C GLU A 52 -28.97 -31.36 45.70
N ARG A 53 -28.50 -31.77 46.89
CA ARG A 53 -28.45 -30.93 48.11
C ARG A 53 -27.04 -30.57 48.55
N GLY A 54 -26.05 -31.08 47.82
CA GLY A 54 -24.64 -30.91 48.08
C GLY A 54 -24.10 -29.57 47.59
N THR A 55 -23.20 -29.00 48.36
CA THR A 55 -22.39 -27.85 47.97
C THR A 55 -20.95 -28.08 48.41
N THR A 56 -20.02 -27.97 47.47
CA THR A 56 -18.58 -27.97 47.77
C THR A 56 -18.03 -26.57 47.54
N ASN A 57 -17.13 -26.11 48.40
CA ASN A 57 -16.41 -24.84 48.21
C ASN A 57 -14.90 -25.09 48.27
N ASN A 58 -14.15 -24.45 47.38
CA ASN A 58 -12.69 -24.49 47.33
C ASN A 58 -12.12 -25.92 47.27
N THR A 59 -12.76 -26.82 46.51
CA THR A 59 -12.27 -28.21 46.40
C THR A 59 -11.00 -28.25 45.56
N HIS A 60 -9.94 -28.87 46.06
CA HIS A 60 -8.73 -29.18 45.30
C HIS A 60 -8.81 -30.62 44.77
N ILE A 61 -8.99 -30.78 43.47
CA ILE A 61 -9.07 -32.10 42.82
C ILE A 61 -7.69 -32.41 42.24
N ILE A 62 -6.99 -33.35 42.84
CA ILE A 62 -5.60 -33.70 42.49
C ILE A 62 -5.54 -34.97 41.65
N ASN A 63 -4.33 -35.43 41.30
CA ASN A 63 -4.15 -36.65 40.51
C ASN A 63 -4.92 -37.84 41.10
N HIS A 64 -5.70 -38.53 40.25
CA HIS A 64 -6.66 -39.60 40.59
C HIS A 64 -7.94 -39.17 41.30
N GLY A 65 -8.06 -37.89 41.67
CA GLY A 65 -9.29 -37.29 42.16
C GLY A 65 -10.32 -37.07 41.06
N ARG A 66 -11.57 -37.40 41.34
CA ARG A 66 -12.73 -37.12 40.48
C ARG A 66 -13.88 -36.54 41.30
N GLN A 67 -14.35 -35.35 40.96
CA GLN A 67 -15.57 -34.76 41.53
C GLN A 67 -16.73 -34.88 40.54
N GLU A 68 -17.80 -35.58 40.91
CA GLU A 68 -19.03 -35.72 40.16
C GLU A 68 -20.09 -34.77 40.72
N VAL A 69 -20.25 -33.61 40.11
CA VAL A 69 -21.27 -32.60 40.43
C VAL A 69 -22.57 -32.98 39.72
N HIS A 70 -23.39 -33.78 40.39
CA HIS A 70 -24.56 -34.45 39.83
C HIS A 70 -25.82 -33.84 40.48
N GLY A 71 -26.34 -32.77 39.88
CA GLY A 71 -27.43 -31.95 40.43
C GLY A 71 -27.05 -31.03 41.61
N GLY A 72 -25.86 -31.21 42.18
CA GLY A 72 -25.32 -30.35 43.23
C GLY A 72 -24.58 -29.10 42.72
N ILE A 73 -23.92 -28.40 43.64
CA ILE A 73 -23.16 -27.17 43.37
C ILE A 73 -21.70 -27.33 43.80
N SER A 74 -20.75 -26.93 42.96
CA SER A 74 -19.33 -26.86 43.27
C SER A 74 -18.79 -25.46 43.01
N ASN A 75 -18.23 -24.80 44.01
CA ASN A 75 -17.74 -23.43 43.93
C ASN A 75 -16.22 -23.37 44.11
N SER A 76 -15.56 -22.60 43.26
CA SER A 76 -14.13 -22.27 43.35
C SER A 76 -13.22 -23.51 43.38
N SER A 77 -13.62 -24.58 42.69
CA SER A 77 -12.80 -25.80 42.62
C SER A 77 -11.53 -25.57 41.80
N ILE A 78 -10.40 -26.12 42.26
CA ILE A 78 -9.13 -26.13 41.52
C ILE A 78 -8.89 -27.56 41.04
N ILE A 79 -8.76 -27.74 39.72
CA ILE A 79 -8.48 -29.03 39.10
C ILE A 79 -7.02 -29.08 38.68
N GLU A 80 -6.20 -29.74 39.50
CA GLU A 80 -4.78 -29.92 39.23
C GLU A 80 -4.53 -31.03 38.20
N THR A 81 -3.28 -31.16 37.78
CA THR A 81 -2.86 -32.20 36.83
C THR A 81 -3.29 -33.61 37.29
N GLY A 82 -4.04 -34.30 36.42
CA GLY A 82 -4.58 -35.64 36.69
C GLY A 82 -5.90 -35.68 37.48
N GLY A 83 -6.42 -34.52 37.90
CA GLY A 83 -7.76 -34.40 38.49
C GLY A 83 -8.86 -34.21 37.44
N GLU A 84 -10.08 -34.63 37.77
CA GLU A 84 -11.26 -34.50 36.90
C GLU A 84 -12.49 -33.95 37.65
N GLN A 85 -13.22 -33.04 37.02
CA GLN A 85 -14.56 -32.63 37.46
C GLN A 85 -15.58 -32.97 36.38
N LEU A 86 -16.62 -33.71 36.73
CA LEU A 86 -17.76 -34.04 35.88
C LEU A 86 -18.98 -33.28 36.37
N VAL A 87 -19.68 -32.57 35.48
CA VAL A 87 -20.87 -31.77 35.81
C VAL A 87 -22.04 -32.27 34.96
N SER A 88 -23.10 -32.72 35.61
CA SER A 88 -24.26 -33.32 34.92
C SER A 88 -25.56 -33.15 35.72
N ILE A 89 -26.69 -33.41 35.05
CA ILE A 89 -28.03 -33.37 35.65
C ILE A 89 -28.30 -34.57 36.56
N HIS A 90 -28.93 -34.35 37.72
CA HIS A 90 -29.54 -35.41 38.56
C HIS A 90 -31.01 -35.11 38.80
N ALA A 91 -31.91 -36.06 38.59
CA ALA A 91 -33.32 -35.94 38.97
C ALA A 91 -33.97 -34.59 38.57
N ASP A 92 -33.73 -34.16 37.32
CA ASP A 92 -34.17 -32.89 36.74
C ASP A 92 -33.56 -31.60 37.34
N ILE A 93 -32.51 -31.75 38.16
CA ILE A 93 -31.72 -30.67 38.75
C ILE A 93 -30.37 -30.63 38.06
N ASN A 94 -30.04 -29.48 37.46
CA ASN A 94 -28.77 -29.26 36.77
C ASN A 94 -27.62 -29.20 37.78
N GLY A 95 -26.54 -29.97 37.54
CA GLY A 95 -25.29 -29.79 38.26
C GLY A 95 -24.62 -28.46 37.89
N GLN A 96 -24.05 -27.77 38.86
CA GLN A 96 -23.46 -26.44 38.67
C GLN A 96 -22.01 -26.38 39.18
N ALA A 97 -21.08 -25.99 38.31
CA ALA A 97 -19.71 -25.66 38.68
C ALA A 97 -19.47 -24.15 38.50
N ASN A 98 -19.08 -23.46 39.56
CA ASN A 98 -18.89 -22.02 39.57
C ASN A 98 -17.43 -21.68 39.88
N ASN A 99 -16.82 -20.81 39.08
CA ASN A 99 -15.46 -20.30 39.26
C ASN A 99 -14.38 -21.39 39.36
N THR A 100 -14.58 -22.50 38.63
CA THR A 100 -13.58 -23.58 38.56
C THR A 100 -12.29 -23.06 37.92
N THR A 101 -11.13 -23.31 38.53
CA THR A 101 -9.82 -23.08 37.93
C THR A 101 -9.23 -24.42 37.47
N ILE A 102 -8.93 -24.55 36.18
CA ILE A 102 -8.27 -25.71 35.61
C ILE A 102 -6.77 -25.41 35.51
N ASN A 103 -5.96 -26.20 36.22
CA ASN A 103 -4.50 -26.10 36.26
C ASN A 103 -3.86 -27.45 35.88
N GLY A 104 -4.14 -27.88 34.65
CA GLY A 104 -3.60 -29.12 34.06
C GLY A 104 -4.55 -30.31 34.16
N GLY A 105 -5.66 -30.18 34.89
CA GLY A 105 -6.71 -31.19 34.98
C GLY A 105 -7.76 -31.11 33.86
N ARG A 106 -8.91 -31.74 34.10
CA ARG A 106 -10.04 -31.81 33.17
C ARG A 106 -11.36 -31.42 33.82
N GLN A 107 -12.14 -30.58 33.14
CA GLN A 107 -13.55 -30.37 33.43
C GLN A 107 -14.41 -30.91 32.29
N SER A 108 -15.39 -31.76 32.58
CA SER A 108 -16.36 -32.31 31.63
C SER A 108 -17.75 -31.83 32.00
N ILE A 109 -18.41 -31.12 31.10
CA ILE A 109 -19.76 -30.56 31.25
C ILE A 109 -20.66 -31.36 30.32
N GLU A 110 -21.45 -32.26 30.89
CA GLU A 110 -22.34 -33.15 30.16
C GLU A 110 -23.77 -32.61 30.09
N TYR A 111 -24.70 -33.43 29.60
CA TYR A 111 -26.11 -33.08 29.46
C TYR A 111 -26.69 -32.51 30.78
N GLY A 112 -27.23 -31.29 30.70
CA GLY A 112 -27.80 -30.55 31.82
C GLY A 112 -26.78 -30.07 32.87
N GLY A 113 -25.48 -30.26 32.62
CA GLY A 113 -24.42 -29.62 33.40
C GLY A 113 -24.24 -28.15 33.00
N ILE A 114 -23.99 -27.29 33.99
CA ILE A 114 -23.73 -25.87 33.80
C ILE A 114 -22.40 -25.50 34.47
N SER A 115 -21.50 -24.87 33.72
CA SER A 115 -20.29 -24.25 34.27
C SER A 115 -20.33 -22.74 34.09
N THR A 116 -19.95 -21.98 35.11
CA THR A 116 -19.93 -20.52 35.07
C THR A 116 -18.59 -19.99 35.59
N GLY A 117 -17.93 -19.12 34.81
CA GLY A 117 -16.70 -18.43 35.23
C GLY A 117 -15.46 -19.34 35.30
N THR A 118 -15.39 -20.42 34.52
CA THR A 118 -14.21 -21.29 34.51
C THR A 118 -12.98 -20.52 34.02
N ILE A 119 -11.84 -20.66 34.71
CA ILE A 119 -10.54 -20.15 34.27
C ILE A 119 -9.65 -21.33 33.89
N ILE A 120 -9.15 -21.36 32.66
CA ILE A 120 -8.23 -22.39 32.16
C ILE A 120 -6.82 -21.82 32.12
N GLU A 121 -6.08 -21.99 33.21
CA GLU A 121 -4.64 -21.66 33.27
C GLU A 121 -3.85 -22.68 32.44
N SER A 122 -4.22 -23.96 32.53
CA SER A 122 -3.73 -25.06 31.69
C SER A 122 -4.71 -26.24 31.76
N GLY A 123 -4.56 -27.27 30.91
CA GLY A 123 -5.50 -28.41 30.87
C GLY A 123 -6.70 -28.16 29.96
N ASN A 124 -7.82 -28.85 30.22
CA ASN A 124 -8.93 -28.93 29.26
C ASN A 124 -10.33 -28.80 29.89
N GLN A 125 -11.19 -28.00 29.25
CA GLN A 125 -12.64 -28.04 29.44
C GLN A 125 -13.29 -28.76 28.26
N TYR A 126 -14.25 -29.66 28.52
CA TYR A 126 -15.07 -30.34 27.53
C TYR A 126 -16.53 -29.97 27.76
N VAL A 127 -17.18 -29.39 26.76
CA VAL A 127 -18.61 -29.06 26.78
C VAL A 127 -19.30 -29.99 25.79
N TYR A 128 -19.91 -31.06 26.31
CA TYR A 128 -20.58 -32.06 25.50
C TYR A 128 -22.02 -31.65 25.18
N LYS A 129 -22.68 -32.46 24.33
CA LYS A 129 -24.06 -32.26 23.92
C LYS A 129 -25.01 -32.04 25.10
N GLY A 130 -25.69 -30.91 25.08
CA GLY A 130 -26.64 -30.47 26.13
C GLY A 130 -25.99 -29.90 27.40
N GLY A 131 -24.65 -29.81 27.45
CA GLY A 131 -23.91 -29.07 28.47
C GLY A 131 -23.77 -27.59 28.11
N THR A 132 -23.67 -26.73 29.11
CA THR A 132 -23.54 -25.27 28.95
C THR A 132 -22.34 -24.72 29.74
N SER A 133 -21.51 -23.92 29.08
CA SER A 133 -20.39 -23.19 29.67
C SER A 133 -20.60 -21.67 29.52
N ASN A 134 -20.50 -20.90 30.59
CA ASN A 134 -20.73 -19.45 30.58
C ASN A 134 -19.50 -18.71 31.13
N GLY A 135 -18.96 -17.77 30.36
CA GLY A 135 -17.88 -16.87 30.81
C GLY A 135 -16.55 -17.57 31.04
N THR A 136 -16.22 -18.60 30.25
CA THR A 136 -14.93 -19.29 30.36
C THR A 136 -13.78 -18.39 29.87
N MET A 137 -12.70 -18.29 30.66
CA MET A 137 -11.46 -17.57 30.30
C MET A 137 -10.35 -18.57 30.02
N ILE A 138 -9.77 -18.55 28.82
CA ILE A 138 -8.73 -19.47 28.36
C ILE A 138 -7.39 -18.73 28.25
N LYS A 139 -6.43 -19.02 29.14
CA LYS A 139 -5.11 -18.36 29.14
C LYS A 139 -4.03 -19.16 28.39
N ALA A 140 -3.97 -20.49 28.57
CA ALA A 140 -3.02 -21.33 27.84
C ALA A 140 -3.49 -22.76 27.52
N GLY A 141 -4.57 -23.25 28.17
CA GLY A 141 -5.15 -24.58 27.89
C GLY A 141 -6.16 -24.57 26.73
N SER A 142 -7.09 -25.54 26.76
CA SER A 142 -8.12 -25.66 25.72
C SER A 142 -9.55 -25.81 26.24
N SER A 143 -10.51 -25.34 25.43
CA SER A 143 -11.93 -25.64 25.59
C SER A 143 -12.46 -26.33 24.34
N LEU A 144 -12.91 -27.58 24.45
CA LEU A 144 -13.58 -28.31 23.38
C LEU A 144 -15.10 -28.26 23.58
N VAL A 145 -15.82 -27.67 22.62
CA VAL A 145 -17.29 -27.63 22.57
C VAL A 145 -17.75 -28.62 21.51
N GLU A 146 -18.28 -29.77 21.94
CA GLU A 146 -18.74 -30.87 21.09
C GLU A 146 -20.25 -31.07 21.23
N GLY A 147 -21.02 -30.44 20.33
CA GLY A 147 -22.48 -30.42 20.36
C GLY A 147 -23.11 -29.68 21.55
N GLY A 148 -22.30 -29.13 22.46
CA GLY A 148 -22.72 -28.30 23.58
C GLY A 148 -22.78 -26.80 23.24
N THR A 149 -22.95 -25.97 24.28
CA THR A 149 -23.02 -24.51 24.14
C THR A 149 -22.01 -23.79 25.03
N ALA A 150 -21.27 -22.83 24.49
CA ALA A 150 -20.42 -21.93 25.27
C ALA A 150 -20.70 -20.44 25.00
N ASN A 151 -20.99 -19.67 26.05
CA ASN A 151 -21.35 -18.26 25.95
C ASN A 151 -20.27 -17.38 26.59
N GLY A 152 -19.90 -16.27 25.94
CA GLY A 152 -19.00 -15.26 26.49
C GLY A 152 -17.59 -15.77 26.77
N THR A 153 -17.07 -16.68 25.95
CA THR A 153 -15.70 -17.20 26.12
C THR A 153 -14.67 -16.12 25.80
N ILE A 154 -13.63 -15.98 26.62
CA ILE A 154 -12.49 -15.08 26.36
C ILE A 154 -11.25 -15.94 26.15
N ILE A 155 -10.60 -15.80 24.98
CA ILE A 155 -9.39 -16.55 24.61
C ILE A 155 -8.20 -15.58 24.62
N ASP A 156 -7.33 -15.69 25.62
CA ASP A 156 -6.19 -14.79 25.87
C ASP A 156 -4.83 -15.51 25.74
N GLY A 157 -4.79 -16.53 24.89
CA GLY A 157 -3.56 -17.27 24.54
C GLY A 157 -3.80 -18.74 24.18
N GLY A 158 -4.77 -19.40 24.80
CA GLY A 158 -5.12 -20.79 24.51
C GLY A 158 -5.99 -20.98 23.26
N ASN A 159 -6.71 -22.11 23.20
CA ASN A 159 -7.57 -22.48 22.08
C ASN A 159 -9.00 -22.84 22.51
N GLN A 160 -9.99 -22.43 21.71
CA GLN A 160 -11.33 -23.01 21.74
C GLN A 160 -11.57 -23.78 20.45
N ARG A 161 -11.93 -25.07 20.55
CA ARG A 161 -12.33 -25.89 19.42
C ARG A 161 -13.83 -26.16 19.51
N VAL A 162 -14.56 -25.89 18.44
CA VAL A 162 -16.00 -26.10 18.32
C VAL A 162 -16.23 -27.09 17.19
N THR A 163 -16.88 -28.21 17.50
CA THR A 163 -17.06 -29.31 16.55
C THR A 163 -18.39 -30.01 16.76
N THR A 164 -18.79 -30.80 15.77
CA THR A 164 -19.94 -31.71 15.86
C THR A 164 -21.22 -30.96 16.25
N GLN A 165 -21.57 -29.92 15.48
CA GLN A 165 -22.73 -29.04 15.74
C GLN A 165 -22.67 -28.30 17.09
N GLY A 166 -21.47 -27.98 17.58
CA GLY A 166 -21.30 -27.12 18.74
C GLY A 166 -21.73 -25.68 18.46
N HIS A 167 -22.18 -24.97 19.50
CA HIS A 167 -22.58 -23.57 19.40
C HIS A 167 -21.78 -22.70 20.36
N VAL A 168 -21.25 -21.59 19.87
CA VAL A 168 -20.59 -20.58 20.69
C VAL A 168 -21.13 -19.19 20.38
N ASP A 169 -21.36 -18.41 21.43
CA ASP A 169 -21.88 -17.05 21.32
C ASP A 169 -21.02 -16.07 22.11
N GLY A 170 -20.72 -14.91 21.53
CA GLY A 170 -20.02 -13.83 22.22
C GLY A 170 -18.55 -14.14 22.54
N THR A 171 -17.89 -14.97 21.73
CA THR A 171 -16.46 -15.29 21.96
C THR A 171 -15.58 -14.09 21.64
N THR A 172 -14.66 -13.75 22.53
CA THR A 172 -13.60 -12.75 22.29
C THR A 172 -12.25 -13.45 22.15
N ILE A 173 -11.59 -13.26 21.01
CA ILE A 173 -10.29 -13.85 20.69
C ILE A 173 -9.22 -12.76 20.72
N ASN A 174 -8.47 -12.67 21.81
CA ASN A 174 -7.36 -11.72 21.94
C ASN A 174 -6.11 -12.22 21.21
N LYS A 175 -5.07 -11.38 21.19
CA LYS A 175 -3.76 -11.71 20.63
C LYS A 175 -3.26 -13.05 21.16
N SER A 176 -2.75 -13.88 20.24
CA SER A 176 -2.30 -15.26 20.49
C SER A 176 -3.41 -16.27 20.84
N GLY A 177 -4.67 -15.85 20.98
CA GLY A 177 -5.80 -16.77 21.09
C GLY A 177 -6.24 -17.34 19.75
N TYR A 178 -6.78 -18.56 19.78
CA TYR A 178 -7.28 -19.29 18.60
C TYR A 178 -8.67 -19.86 18.83
N GLN A 179 -9.53 -19.74 17.82
CA GLN A 179 -10.83 -20.42 17.77
C GLN A 179 -10.95 -21.24 16.47
N ASP A 180 -11.21 -22.54 16.59
CA ASP A 180 -11.43 -23.43 15.45
C ASP A 180 -12.91 -23.85 15.42
N ILE A 181 -13.64 -23.50 14.36
CA ILE A 181 -15.04 -23.85 14.14
C ILE A 181 -15.14 -24.87 13.02
N THR A 182 -15.61 -26.08 13.32
CA THR A 182 -15.58 -27.21 12.38
C THR A 182 -16.86 -28.05 12.40
N GLN A 183 -17.10 -28.84 11.35
CA GLN A 183 -18.13 -29.90 11.30
C GLN A 183 -19.56 -29.42 11.61
N GLY A 184 -20.05 -28.43 10.85
CA GLY A 184 -21.41 -27.92 10.96
C GLY A 184 -21.69 -27.15 12.25
N SER A 185 -20.64 -26.62 12.88
CA SER A 185 -20.77 -25.80 14.09
C SER A 185 -21.17 -24.36 13.76
N LEU A 186 -21.60 -23.63 14.78
CA LEU A 186 -22.05 -22.24 14.66
C LEU A 186 -21.34 -21.34 15.68
N ALA A 187 -20.69 -20.28 15.21
CA ALA A 187 -20.21 -19.19 16.07
C ALA A 187 -20.94 -17.87 15.77
N THR A 188 -21.48 -17.24 16.81
CA THR A 188 -22.19 -15.96 16.71
C THR A 188 -21.50 -14.89 17.55
N ASN A 189 -21.62 -13.62 17.14
CA ASN A 189 -21.15 -12.46 17.92
C ASN A 189 -19.66 -12.54 18.29
N THR A 190 -18.82 -13.07 17.40
CA THR A 190 -17.39 -13.25 17.68
C THR A 190 -16.63 -11.94 17.49
N THR A 191 -15.80 -11.56 18.46
CA THR A 191 -14.84 -10.46 18.35
C THR A 191 -13.42 -11.01 18.22
N ILE A 192 -12.77 -10.78 17.08
CA ILE A 192 -11.36 -11.15 16.84
C ILE A 192 -10.48 -9.91 17.04
N ASN A 193 -9.80 -9.84 18.18
CA ASN A 193 -8.99 -8.72 18.65
C ASN A 193 -7.49 -9.07 18.62
N GLY A 194 -6.91 -9.18 17.43
CA GLY A 194 -5.52 -9.60 17.22
C GLY A 194 -5.25 -11.11 17.32
N GLY A 195 -6.28 -11.91 17.62
CA GLY A 195 -6.24 -13.38 17.57
C GLY A 195 -6.64 -13.93 16.20
N ARG A 196 -6.95 -15.24 16.15
CA ARG A 196 -7.39 -15.92 14.92
C ARG A 196 -8.65 -16.75 15.11
N GLN A 197 -9.58 -16.66 14.16
CA GLN A 197 -10.65 -17.63 13.95
C GLN A 197 -10.40 -18.42 12.66
N TYR A 198 -10.45 -19.74 12.75
CA TYR A 198 -10.42 -20.65 11.60
C TYR A 198 -11.78 -21.35 11.50
N VAL A 199 -12.38 -21.33 10.31
CA VAL A 199 -13.73 -21.85 10.06
C VAL A 199 -13.67 -22.85 8.91
N GLU A 200 -14.14 -24.08 9.14
CA GLU A 200 -14.18 -25.14 8.13
C GLU A 200 -15.51 -25.89 8.15
N GLN A 201 -16.14 -26.04 6.98
CA GLN A 201 -17.44 -26.71 6.80
C GLN A 201 -18.49 -26.28 7.84
N SER A 202 -18.55 -24.98 8.13
CA SER A 202 -19.33 -24.40 9.23
C SER A 202 -19.90 -23.02 8.87
N THR A 203 -20.63 -22.42 9.82
CA THR A 203 -21.19 -21.07 9.68
C THR A 203 -20.71 -20.17 10.82
N VAL A 204 -20.36 -18.92 10.48
CA VAL A 204 -20.10 -17.85 11.45
C VAL A 204 -20.95 -16.64 11.12
N GLU A 205 -21.50 -15.99 12.13
CA GLU A 205 -22.40 -14.85 11.99
C GLU A 205 -21.99 -13.71 12.93
N THR A 206 -22.15 -12.47 12.46
CA THR A 206 -21.87 -11.26 13.26
C THR A 206 -20.44 -11.30 13.83
N THR A 207 -19.46 -11.27 12.94
CA THR A 207 -18.04 -11.25 13.33
C THR A 207 -17.46 -9.85 13.22
N THR A 208 -16.78 -9.37 14.28
CA THR A 208 -15.98 -8.15 14.24
C THR A 208 -14.50 -8.48 14.26
N ILE A 209 -13.75 -8.03 13.26
CA ILE A 209 -12.31 -8.29 13.11
C ILE A 209 -11.53 -6.99 13.27
N LYS A 210 -10.67 -6.91 14.28
CA LYS A 210 -9.94 -5.68 14.62
C LYS A 210 -8.53 -5.92 15.11
N ASN A 211 -7.73 -4.85 15.16
CA ASN A 211 -6.38 -4.83 15.75
C ASN A 211 -5.45 -5.93 15.22
N GLY A 212 -5.48 -6.18 13.90
CA GLY A 212 -4.70 -7.23 13.24
C GLY A 212 -5.28 -8.64 13.40
N GLY A 213 -6.52 -8.77 13.90
CA GLY A 213 -7.22 -10.05 13.97
C GLY A 213 -7.44 -10.68 12.59
N GLU A 214 -7.55 -12.00 12.57
CA GLU A 214 -7.65 -12.79 11.34
C GLU A 214 -8.82 -13.77 11.39
N GLN A 215 -9.70 -13.73 10.39
CA GLN A 215 -10.68 -14.78 10.12
C GLN A 215 -10.29 -15.50 8.83
N ARG A 216 -10.14 -16.83 8.89
CA ARG A 216 -9.95 -17.68 7.70
C ARG A 216 -11.13 -18.60 7.54
N VAL A 217 -11.73 -18.59 6.36
CA VAL A 217 -12.97 -19.29 6.05
C VAL A 217 -12.69 -20.28 4.93
N TYR A 218 -12.92 -21.58 5.18
CA TYR A 218 -12.70 -22.69 4.24
C TYR A 218 -13.99 -23.50 4.06
N GLU A 219 -14.47 -23.67 2.83
CA GLU A 219 -15.71 -24.41 2.51
C GLU A 219 -16.89 -24.02 3.45
N SER A 220 -16.98 -22.74 3.82
CA SER A 220 -17.83 -22.26 4.91
C SER A 220 -18.61 -21.00 4.54
N HIS A 221 -19.49 -20.55 5.45
CA HIS A 221 -20.31 -19.36 5.28
C HIS A 221 -19.98 -18.33 6.38
N ALA A 222 -19.62 -17.11 5.99
CA ALA A 222 -19.44 -15.98 6.90
C ALA A 222 -20.50 -14.90 6.63
N LEU A 223 -21.34 -14.61 7.62
CA LEU A 223 -22.42 -13.64 7.50
C LEU A 223 -22.16 -12.44 8.41
N ASP A 224 -22.50 -11.24 7.94
CA ASP A 224 -22.48 -10.01 8.74
C ASP A 224 -21.11 -9.74 9.37
N THR A 225 -20.08 -9.64 8.53
CA THR A 225 -18.70 -9.40 8.98
C THR A 225 -18.34 -7.92 8.93
N THR A 226 -17.84 -7.38 10.03
CA THR A 226 -17.26 -6.04 10.11
C THR A 226 -15.74 -6.13 10.27
N ILE A 227 -14.99 -5.52 9.36
CA ILE A 227 -13.52 -5.57 9.35
C ILE A 227 -12.97 -4.15 9.58
N GLU A 228 -12.38 -3.93 10.75
CA GLU A 228 -11.87 -2.62 11.20
C GLU A 228 -10.44 -2.78 11.74
N GLY A 229 -9.47 -2.84 10.82
CA GLY A 229 -8.05 -3.04 11.13
C GLY A 229 -7.59 -4.50 11.16
N GLY A 230 -8.41 -5.45 10.69
CA GLY A 230 -8.08 -6.88 10.59
C GLY A 230 -8.22 -7.45 9.17
N THR A 231 -8.21 -8.78 9.04
CA THR A 231 -8.32 -9.46 7.74
C THR A 231 -9.33 -10.61 7.78
N GLN A 232 -10.19 -10.66 6.77
CA GLN A 232 -10.98 -11.84 6.42
C GLN A 232 -10.42 -12.46 5.15
N SER A 233 -10.11 -13.75 5.17
CA SER A 233 -9.72 -14.54 4.00
C SER A 233 -10.79 -15.58 3.69
N LEU A 234 -11.32 -15.54 2.46
CA LEU A 234 -12.26 -16.52 1.94
C LEU A 234 -11.53 -17.47 0.99
N ASP A 235 -11.33 -18.70 1.43
CA ASP A 235 -10.57 -19.72 0.72
C ASP A 235 -11.50 -20.89 0.33
N SER A 236 -11.20 -21.56 -0.79
CA SER A 236 -11.81 -22.84 -1.21
C SER A 236 -13.34 -22.92 -1.05
N LYS A 237 -14.09 -22.47 -2.06
CA LYS A 237 -15.58 -22.54 -2.08
C LYS A 237 -16.28 -21.87 -0.90
N SER A 238 -15.61 -20.96 -0.21
CA SER A 238 -16.22 -20.21 0.88
C SER A 238 -17.13 -19.11 0.36
N THR A 239 -18.12 -18.77 1.16
CA THR A 239 -19.03 -17.67 0.88
C THR A 239 -19.02 -16.64 2.01
N ALA A 240 -19.06 -15.36 1.67
CA ALA A 240 -19.39 -14.30 2.61
C ALA A 240 -20.59 -13.49 2.13
N LYS A 241 -21.36 -12.96 3.08
CA LYS A 241 -22.44 -12.03 2.78
C LYS A 241 -22.51 -10.89 3.78
N ASN A 242 -22.80 -9.68 3.29
CA ASN A 242 -22.92 -8.47 4.08
C ASN A 242 -21.61 -8.17 4.84
N THR A 243 -20.56 -7.88 4.06
CA THR A 243 -19.24 -7.53 4.62
C THR A 243 -19.02 -6.03 4.57
N GLN A 244 -18.68 -5.41 5.71
CA GLN A 244 -18.29 -4.01 5.81
C GLN A 244 -16.79 -3.92 6.09
N ILE A 245 -16.07 -3.15 5.28
CA ILE A 245 -14.61 -3.02 5.34
C ILE A 245 -14.25 -1.57 5.62
N TYR A 246 -13.76 -1.31 6.83
CA TYR A 246 -13.33 0.00 7.31
C TYR A 246 -11.81 0.16 7.23
N SER A 247 -11.31 1.33 7.68
CA SER A 247 -9.89 1.68 7.65
C SER A 247 -8.99 0.60 8.23
N GLY A 248 -7.97 0.20 7.46
CA GLY A 248 -7.03 -0.86 7.81
C GLY A 248 -7.59 -2.28 7.74
N GLY A 249 -8.89 -2.43 7.44
CA GLY A 249 -9.54 -3.71 7.18
C GLY A 249 -9.25 -4.21 5.77
N THR A 250 -9.16 -5.53 5.60
CA THR A 250 -9.02 -6.17 4.29
C THR A 250 -9.91 -7.41 4.19
N GLN A 251 -10.69 -7.51 3.12
CA GLN A 251 -11.29 -8.78 2.69
C GLN A 251 -10.49 -9.31 1.50
N ILE A 252 -10.09 -10.58 1.58
CA ILE A 252 -9.45 -11.33 0.50
C ILE A 252 -10.44 -12.39 0.01
N VAL A 253 -10.70 -12.39 -1.29
CA VAL A 253 -11.57 -13.37 -1.95
C VAL A 253 -10.74 -14.17 -2.95
N ASP A 254 -10.32 -15.37 -2.55
CA ASP A 254 -9.46 -16.24 -3.38
C ASP A 254 -10.26 -17.08 -4.39
N TYR A 255 -9.55 -17.77 -5.28
CA TYR A 255 -10.11 -18.60 -6.35
C TYR A 255 -11.16 -19.58 -5.81
N THR A 256 -12.31 -19.66 -6.49
CA THR A 256 -13.53 -20.43 -6.14
C THR A 256 -14.39 -19.89 -4.99
N SER A 257 -13.96 -18.88 -4.24
CA SER A 257 -14.76 -18.26 -3.18
C SER A 257 -15.66 -17.15 -3.74
N ALA A 258 -16.73 -16.83 -2.99
CA ALA A 258 -17.66 -15.75 -3.34
C ALA A 258 -17.93 -14.83 -2.15
N SER A 259 -18.03 -13.52 -2.40
CA SER A 259 -18.51 -12.52 -1.44
C SER A 259 -19.65 -11.75 -2.09
N ASP A 260 -20.74 -11.52 -1.36
CA ASP A 260 -21.91 -10.79 -1.85
C ASP A 260 -22.34 -9.70 -0.87
N VAL A 261 -22.73 -8.53 -1.40
CA VAL A 261 -23.04 -7.34 -0.60
C VAL A 261 -21.81 -6.92 0.22
N ILE A 262 -20.92 -6.17 -0.43
CA ILE A 262 -19.69 -5.67 0.16
C ILE A 262 -19.74 -4.15 0.19
N GLU A 263 -19.51 -3.54 1.34
CA GLU A 263 -19.33 -2.09 1.48
C GLU A 263 -17.88 -1.81 1.88
N ILE A 264 -17.18 -1.05 1.05
CA ILE A 264 -15.78 -0.67 1.31
C ILE A 264 -15.76 0.82 1.62
N TYR A 265 -15.33 1.17 2.82
CA TYR A 265 -15.20 2.54 3.30
C TYR A 265 -13.76 3.05 3.17
N SER A 266 -13.56 4.33 3.48
CA SER A 266 -12.25 4.99 3.39
C SER A 266 -11.16 4.22 4.16
N GLY A 267 -10.09 3.86 3.44
CA GLY A 267 -8.96 3.08 3.96
C GLY A 267 -9.22 1.57 4.10
N GLY A 268 -10.42 1.08 3.75
CA GLY A 268 -10.71 -0.34 3.62
C GLY A 268 -10.24 -0.89 2.26
N VAL A 269 -9.95 -2.19 2.22
CA VAL A 269 -9.43 -2.87 1.01
C VAL A 269 -10.26 -4.10 0.69
N LEU A 270 -10.72 -4.21 -0.56
CA LEU A 270 -11.18 -5.46 -1.14
C LEU A 270 -10.12 -5.97 -2.12
N ASP A 271 -9.63 -7.19 -1.91
CA ASP A 271 -8.62 -7.87 -2.73
C ASP A 271 -9.22 -9.16 -3.31
N VAL A 272 -9.48 -9.19 -4.61
CA VAL A 272 -10.11 -10.33 -5.29
C VAL A 272 -9.10 -11.03 -6.19
N ARG A 273 -8.79 -12.28 -5.86
CA ARG A 273 -7.72 -13.09 -6.48
C ARG A 273 -8.30 -14.33 -7.16
N GLY A 274 -9.20 -14.11 -8.12
CA GLY A 274 -9.83 -15.18 -8.91
C GLY A 274 -11.20 -15.65 -8.39
N GLY A 275 -11.71 -15.05 -7.31
CA GLY A 275 -13.04 -15.33 -6.78
C GLY A 275 -14.16 -14.49 -7.44
N MET A 276 -15.33 -14.49 -6.80
CA MET A 276 -16.47 -13.67 -7.18
C MET A 276 -16.80 -12.65 -6.09
N ALA A 277 -16.90 -11.36 -6.42
CA ALA A 277 -17.36 -10.31 -5.50
C ALA A 277 -18.48 -9.49 -6.14
N THR A 278 -19.72 -9.64 -5.68
CA THR A 278 -20.89 -8.99 -6.28
C THR A 278 -21.56 -8.00 -5.33
N ASN A 279 -22.28 -7.03 -5.90
CA ASN A 279 -22.93 -5.96 -5.13
C ASN A 279 -21.93 -5.19 -4.26
N VAL A 280 -20.76 -4.89 -4.83
CA VAL A 280 -19.74 -4.07 -4.19
C VAL A 280 -20.18 -2.61 -4.22
N THR A 281 -20.14 -1.93 -3.08
CA THR A 281 -20.24 -0.47 -2.98
C THR A 281 -18.89 0.07 -2.58
N GLN A 282 -18.20 0.73 -3.51
CA GLN A 282 -16.90 1.37 -3.27
C GLN A 282 -17.14 2.84 -2.91
N HIS A 283 -17.00 3.20 -1.63
CA HIS A 283 -17.05 4.58 -1.18
C HIS A 283 -15.74 5.32 -1.44
N ASP A 284 -15.78 6.65 -1.45
CA ASP A 284 -14.59 7.50 -1.57
C ASP A 284 -13.55 7.13 -0.52
N GLY A 285 -12.31 6.91 -0.96
CA GLY A 285 -11.23 6.51 -0.07
C GLY A 285 -10.97 5.00 -0.03
N ALA A 286 -11.84 4.18 -0.64
CA ALA A 286 -11.74 2.73 -0.63
C ALA A 286 -10.81 2.21 -1.72
N ALA A 287 -10.07 1.14 -1.40
CA ALA A 287 -9.18 0.49 -2.35
C ALA A 287 -9.79 -0.82 -2.88
N LEU A 288 -9.79 -0.96 -4.20
CA LEU A 288 -10.12 -2.19 -4.92
C LEU A 288 -8.86 -2.75 -5.57
N LYS A 289 -8.48 -3.99 -5.25
CA LYS A 289 -7.35 -4.72 -5.84
C LYS A 289 -7.86 -5.93 -6.60
N VAL A 290 -7.61 -5.95 -7.90
CA VAL A 290 -8.26 -6.87 -8.84
C VAL A 290 -7.36 -7.16 -10.03
N THR A 291 -7.71 -8.22 -10.76
CA THR A 291 -7.22 -8.49 -12.10
C THR A 291 -8.41 -8.66 -13.06
N THR A 292 -8.20 -8.60 -14.37
CA THR A 292 -9.22 -9.08 -15.30
C THR A 292 -9.24 -10.60 -15.43
N TYR A 293 -8.20 -11.31 -14.98
CA TYR A 293 -8.03 -12.75 -15.24
C TYR A 293 -8.86 -13.61 -14.27
N ASP A 294 -9.71 -14.48 -14.83
CA ASP A 294 -10.47 -15.52 -14.12
C ASP A 294 -11.16 -15.08 -12.81
N LEU A 295 -11.80 -13.91 -12.81
CA LEU A 295 -12.65 -13.45 -11.69
C LEU A 295 -13.96 -12.82 -12.18
N THR A 296 -14.89 -12.59 -11.26
CA THR A 296 -16.08 -11.74 -11.50
C THR A 296 -16.23 -10.74 -10.36
N VAL A 297 -16.21 -9.44 -10.68
CA VAL A 297 -16.48 -8.37 -9.73
C VAL A 297 -17.55 -7.44 -10.30
N SER A 298 -18.54 -7.05 -9.51
CA SER A 298 -19.54 -6.06 -9.94
C SER A 298 -20.06 -5.21 -8.80
N GLY A 299 -20.40 -3.96 -9.11
CA GLY A 299 -20.79 -3.01 -8.08
C GLY A 299 -21.01 -1.60 -8.57
N THR A 300 -20.98 -0.66 -7.63
CA THR A 300 -21.05 0.78 -7.85
C THR A 300 -19.88 1.48 -7.18
N ASN A 301 -19.45 2.58 -7.78
CA ASN A 301 -18.50 3.55 -7.23
C ASN A 301 -19.04 4.98 -7.46
N SER A 302 -18.25 6.00 -7.11
CA SER A 302 -18.63 7.41 -7.28
C SER A 302 -18.98 7.81 -8.73
N GLU A 303 -18.55 7.01 -9.71
CA GLU A 303 -18.71 7.25 -11.16
C GLU A 303 -19.78 6.33 -11.77
N GLY A 304 -20.52 5.58 -10.94
CA GLY A 304 -21.63 4.72 -11.35
C GLY A 304 -21.32 3.23 -11.25
N ALA A 305 -22.04 2.42 -12.04
CA ALA A 305 -21.86 0.97 -12.04
C ALA A 305 -20.53 0.58 -12.69
N PHE A 306 -19.86 -0.43 -12.13
CA PHE A 306 -18.63 -1.01 -12.67
C PHE A 306 -18.73 -2.54 -12.71
N SER A 307 -17.91 -3.16 -13.56
CA SER A 307 -17.84 -4.61 -13.64
C SER A 307 -16.48 -5.10 -14.11
N ILE A 308 -16.14 -6.32 -13.71
CA ILE A 308 -15.06 -7.12 -14.28
C ILE A 308 -15.64 -8.50 -14.51
N HIS A 309 -15.77 -8.91 -15.76
CA HIS A 309 -16.30 -10.21 -16.14
C HIS A 309 -15.78 -10.62 -17.52
N ASN A 310 -15.58 -11.91 -17.75
CA ASN A 310 -15.06 -12.44 -19.02
C ASN A 310 -13.79 -11.73 -19.52
N ASN A 311 -12.84 -11.46 -18.62
CA ASN A 311 -11.60 -10.74 -18.91
C ASN A 311 -11.78 -9.28 -19.38
N VAL A 312 -12.94 -8.67 -19.13
CA VAL A 312 -13.22 -7.26 -19.46
C VAL A 312 -13.54 -6.51 -18.18
N ALA A 313 -12.73 -5.51 -17.85
CA ALA A 313 -13.01 -4.50 -16.84
C ALA A 313 -13.70 -3.28 -17.47
N ASP A 314 -14.71 -2.74 -16.81
CA ASP A 314 -15.45 -1.56 -17.25
C ASP A 314 -15.77 -0.64 -16.07
N ASN A 315 -15.46 0.65 -16.22
CA ASN A 315 -15.72 1.71 -15.23
C ASN A 315 -15.12 1.47 -13.83
N VAL A 316 -14.00 0.74 -13.77
CA VAL A 316 -13.30 0.45 -12.51
C VAL A 316 -12.62 1.73 -11.98
N LEU A 317 -12.85 2.04 -10.71
CA LEU A 317 -12.24 3.17 -10.00
C LEU A 317 -11.08 2.69 -9.12
N LEU A 318 -9.90 3.23 -9.34
CA LEU A 318 -8.66 2.87 -8.64
C LEU A 318 -8.13 4.06 -7.86
N GLU A 319 -8.10 3.96 -6.53
CA GLU A 319 -7.63 5.01 -5.62
C GLU A 319 -7.07 4.39 -4.32
N ASN A 320 -6.28 5.16 -3.56
CA ASN A 320 -5.79 4.78 -2.22
C ASN A 320 -5.05 3.44 -2.14
N GLY A 321 -4.31 3.09 -3.20
CA GLY A 321 -3.62 1.80 -3.31
C GLY A 321 -4.45 0.71 -3.99
N GLY A 322 -5.61 1.07 -4.55
CA GLY A 322 -6.32 0.24 -5.51
C GLY A 322 -5.47 -0.07 -6.74
N HIS A 323 -5.64 -1.28 -7.28
CA HIS A 323 -4.80 -1.82 -8.33
C HIS A 323 -5.61 -2.67 -9.32
N LEU A 324 -5.30 -2.55 -10.60
CA LEU A 324 -5.85 -3.40 -11.66
C LEU A 324 -4.74 -3.93 -12.58
N ASP A 325 -4.57 -5.25 -12.60
CA ASP A 325 -3.81 -5.95 -13.65
C ASP A 325 -4.72 -6.37 -14.81
N VAL A 326 -4.47 -5.84 -16.00
CA VAL A 326 -5.25 -6.13 -17.21
C VAL A 326 -4.54 -7.19 -18.07
N TYR A 327 -5.18 -8.34 -18.18
CA TYR A 327 -4.79 -9.45 -19.07
C TYR A 327 -5.64 -9.48 -20.35
N GLY A 328 -6.88 -9.00 -20.29
CA GLY A 328 -7.80 -8.94 -21.42
C GLY A 328 -8.02 -7.50 -21.87
N SER A 329 -9.17 -6.93 -21.50
CA SER A 329 -9.54 -5.56 -21.85
C SER A 329 -9.97 -4.75 -20.62
N ALA A 330 -9.72 -3.45 -20.65
CA ALA A 330 -10.26 -2.50 -19.68
C ALA A 330 -10.83 -1.27 -20.41
N THR A 331 -12.02 -0.82 -20.04
CA THR A 331 -12.69 0.34 -20.63
C THR A 331 -13.10 1.32 -19.53
N ARG A 332 -12.92 2.63 -19.79
CA ARG A 332 -13.38 3.70 -18.87
C ARG A 332 -12.84 3.57 -17.45
N THR A 333 -11.67 2.95 -17.26
CA THR A 333 -11.01 2.90 -15.95
C THR A 333 -10.60 4.30 -15.53
N ILE A 334 -10.80 4.62 -14.25
CA ILE A 334 -10.43 5.90 -13.65
C ILE A 334 -9.38 5.63 -12.58
N ILE A 335 -8.23 6.29 -12.69
CA ILE A 335 -7.10 6.12 -11.80
C ILE A 335 -6.85 7.44 -11.08
N LYS A 336 -7.08 7.47 -9.77
CA LYS A 336 -6.86 8.63 -8.89
C LYS A 336 -5.60 8.42 -8.03
N ASP A 337 -5.42 9.28 -7.01
CA ASP A 337 -4.24 9.28 -6.14
C ASP A 337 -3.91 7.87 -5.60
N LYS A 338 -2.66 7.45 -5.80
CA LYS A 338 -2.11 6.12 -5.44
C LYS A 338 -2.81 4.93 -6.09
N GLY A 339 -3.78 5.14 -6.97
CA GLY A 339 -4.34 4.11 -7.83
C GLY A 339 -3.34 3.73 -8.92
N THR A 340 -3.30 2.44 -9.27
CA THR A 340 -2.37 1.95 -10.29
C THR A 340 -3.03 0.95 -11.24
N MET A 341 -2.67 0.98 -12.51
CA MET A 341 -3.16 0.04 -13.53
C MET A 341 -2.00 -0.48 -14.37
N SER A 342 -1.88 -1.81 -14.48
CA SER A 342 -0.91 -2.47 -15.36
C SER A 342 -1.63 -3.03 -16.59
N VAL A 343 -1.30 -2.54 -17.78
CA VAL A 343 -1.77 -3.13 -19.05
C VAL A 343 -0.71 -4.08 -19.56
N LEU A 344 -0.95 -5.39 -19.39
CA LEU A 344 0.04 -6.42 -19.72
C LEU A 344 0.15 -6.65 -21.23
N THR A 345 1.17 -7.39 -21.65
CA THR A 345 1.38 -7.76 -23.06
C THR A 345 0.13 -8.41 -23.65
N ASN A 346 -0.25 -8.01 -24.86
CA ASN A 346 -1.47 -8.42 -25.57
C ASN A 346 -2.80 -7.94 -24.95
N ALA A 347 -2.78 -7.25 -23.81
CA ALA A 347 -3.97 -6.64 -23.24
C ALA A 347 -4.28 -5.28 -23.88
N LYS A 348 -5.52 -4.81 -23.70
CA LYS A 348 -6.00 -3.52 -24.18
C LYS A 348 -6.61 -2.69 -23.05
N ALA A 349 -6.29 -1.40 -23.00
CA ALA A 349 -7.01 -0.41 -22.22
C ALA A 349 -7.56 0.68 -23.15
N ASP A 350 -8.81 1.07 -22.98
CA ASP A 350 -9.45 2.11 -23.78
C ASP A 350 -10.16 3.14 -22.90
N ALA A 351 -10.05 4.41 -23.29
CA ALA A 351 -10.69 5.54 -22.59
C ALA A 351 -10.34 5.61 -21.09
N THR A 352 -9.10 5.27 -20.73
CA THR A 352 -8.62 5.39 -19.33
C THR A 352 -8.40 6.85 -18.97
N ARG A 353 -8.91 7.27 -17.80
CA ARG A 353 -8.69 8.60 -17.23
C ARG A 353 -7.72 8.50 -16.05
N ILE A 354 -6.60 9.21 -16.12
CA ILE A 354 -5.55 9.22 -15.10
C ILE A 354 -5.50 10.60 -14.44
N ASP A 355 -6.08 10.71 -13.25
CA ASP A 355 -6.08 11.94 -12.47
C ASP A 355 -4.80 12.07 -11.62
N ASN A 356 -4.69 13.18 -10.88
CA ASN A 356 -3.53 13.50 -10.04
C ASN A 356 -3.12 12.34 -9.10
N GLY A 357 -1.86 11.93 -9.19
CA GLY A 357 -1.27 10.85 -8.39
C GLY A 357 -1.58 9.43 -8.90
N GLY A 358 -2.44 9.28 -9.92
CA GLY A 358 -2.70 8.02 -10.57
C GLY A 358 -1.60 7.61 -11.56
N VAL A 359 -1.37 6.31 -11.69
CA VAL A 359 -0.32 5.76 -12.57
C VAL A 359 -0.87 4.63 -13.45
N MET A 360 -0.56 4.67 -14.74
CA MET A 360 -0.81 3.60 -15.68
C MET A 360 0.51 3.11 -16.29
N ASP A 361 0.82 1.83 -16.15
CA ASP A 361 1.96 1.17 -16.77
C ASP A 361 1.48 0.34 -17.97
N VAL A 362 2.04 0.59 -19.16
CA VAL A 362 1.58 0.02 -20.43
C VAL A 362 2.66 -0.84 -21.06
N ALA A 363 2.47 -2.16 -21.07
CA ALA A 363 3.22 -3.12 -21.89
C ALA A 363 2.37 -3.71 -23.04
N GLY A 364 1.04 -3.58 -22.96
CA GLY A 364 0.08 -3.89 -24.03
C GLY A 364 -0.28 -2.65 -24.86
N ASN A 365 -1.58 -2.48 -25.15
CA ASN A 365 -2.09 -1.36 -25.95
C ASN A 365 -3.00 -0.45 -25.11
N ALA A 366 -2.75 0.85 -25.11
CA ALA A 366 -3.62 1.86 -24.50
C ALA A 366 -4.17 2.81 -25.58
N THR A 367 -5.48 2.99 -25.65
CA THR A 367 -6.13 3.90 -26.60
C THR A 367 -6.94 4.97 -25.88
N ASN A 368 -6.98 6.17 -26.46
CA ASN A 368 -7.82 7.29 -25.98
C ASN A 368 -7.60 7.63 -24.50
N THR A 369 -6.36 7.50 -24.01
CA THR A 369 -6.05 7.82 -22.61
C THR A 369 -6.13 9.32 -22.38
N ILE A 370 -6.74 9.73 -21.26
CA ILE A 370 -6.81 11.12 -20.83
C ILE A 370 -6.00 11.26 -19.54
N ILE A 371 -5.01 12.16 -19.53
CA ILE A 371 -4.17 12.43 -18.36
C ILE A 371 -4.52 13.81 -17.80
N ASN A 372 -5.01 13.84 -16.56
CA ASN A 372 -5.41 15.01 -15.79
C ASN A 372 -4.59 15.11 -14.49
N GLY A 373 -3.26 15.11 -14.61
CA GLY A 373 -2.32 15.25 -13.50
C GLY A 373 -1.63 13.95 -13.10
N GLY A 374 -2.06 12.82 -13.66
CA GLY A 374 -1.43 11.52 -13.45
C GLY A 374 -0.21 11.26 -14.33
N THR A 375 0.23 10.00 -14.35
CA THR A 375 1.35 9.54 -15.17
C THR A 375 0.97 8.31 -15.99
N GLN A 376 1.27 8.34 -17.29
CA GLN A 376 1.25 7.15 -18.14
C GLN A 376 2.69 6.76 -18.50
N ASN A 377 3.09 5.53 -18.19
CA ASN A 377 4.38 4.96 -18.57
C ASN A 377 4.18 3.94 -19.68
N ILE A 378 4.76 4.19 -20.84
CA ILE A 378 4.75 3.28 -21.98
C ILE A 378 6.06 2.49 -21.93
N ASN A 379 5.96 1.27 -21.43
CA ASN A 379 7.09 0.36 -21.23
C ASN A 379 7.43 -0.40 -22.52
N ASN A 380 8.44 -1.26 -22.48
CA ASN A 380 8.90 -2.04 -23.63
C ASN A 380 7.75 -2.85 -24.29
N HIS A 381 7.60 -2.72 -25.61
CA HIS A 381 6.49 -3.24 -26.43
C HIS A 381 5.12 -2.59 -26.19
N GLY A 382 5.00 -1.68 -25.22
CA GLY A 382 3.80 -0.92 -24.97
C GLY A 382 3.51 0.07 -26.09
N ILE A 383 2.25 0.20 -26.46
CA ILE A 383 1.78 1.15 -27.46
C ILE A 383 0.67 2.01 -26.86
N ALA A 384 0.80 3.33 -26.93
CA ALA A 384 -0.28 4.26 -26.60
C ALA A 384 -0.70 5.05 -27.84
N THR A 385 -2.00 5.09 -28.15
CA THR A 385 -2.54 5.82 -29.31
C THR A 385 -3.61 6.82 -28.88
N GLY A 386 -3.51 8.07 -29.36
CA GLY A 386 -4.53 9.10 -29.11
C GLY A 386 -4.54 9.57 -27.66
N THR A 387 -3.38 9.69 -27.01
CA THR A 387 -3.31 10.16 -25.63
C THR A 387 -3.50 11.68 -25.58
N ASN A 388 -4.41 12.15 -24.73
CA ASN A 388 -4.61 13.56 -24.45
C ASN A 388 -4.05 13.89 -23.06
N ILE A 389 -2.98 14.68 -23.02
CA ILE A 389 -2.36 15.14 -21.76
C ILE A 389 -2.87 16.55 -21.50
N ASN A 390 -3.83 16.68 -20.59
CA ASN A 390 -4.37 17.97 -20.16
C ASN A 390 -3.53 18.56 -19.03
N SER A 391 -3.01 17.70 -18.16
CA SER A 391 -1.96 17.97 -17.17
C SER A 391 -1.27 16.65 -16.81
N GLY A 392 -0.08 16.69 -16.19
CA GLY A 392 0.67 15.47 -15.83
C GLY A 392 1.67 15.06 -16.91
N THR A 393 1.95 13.75 -17.02
CA THR A 393 3.08 13.28 -17.85
C THR A 393 2.80 11.95 -18.56
N GLN A 394 3.26 11.85 -19.82
CA GLN A 394 3.43 10.59 -20.52
C GLN A 394 4.94 10.31 -20.70
N ASN A 395 5.42 9.20 -20.16
CA ASN A 395 6.79 8.73 -20.33
C ASN A 395 6.83 7.59 -21.35
N ILE A 396 7.60 7.75 -22.41
CA ILE A 396 7.85 6.73 -23.43
C ILE A 396 9.24 6.15 -23.16
N LYS A 397 9.27 4.98 -22.51
CA LYS A 397 10.50 4.32 -22.10
C LYS A 397 11.11 3.54 -23.27
N SER A 398 12.29 2.95 -23.04
CA SER A 398 12.97 2.08 -24.00
C SER A 398 12.03 1.01 -24.58
N GLY A 399 11.88 1.01 -25.91
CA GLY A 399 11.02 0.08 -26.66
C GLY A 399 9.53 0.37 -26.60
N GLY A 400 9.11 1.42 -25.90
CA GLY A 400 7.73 1.91 -25.88
C GLY A 400 7.43 2.83 -27.07
N LYS A 401 6.16 2.85 -27.50
CA LYS A 401 5.69 3.69 -28.61
C LYS A 401 4.45 4.51 -28.24
N ALA A 402 4.50 5.82 -28.49
CA ALA A 402 3.32 6.68 -28.48
C ALA A 402 2.98 7.14 -29.90
N ASP A 403 1.69 7.20 -30.22
CA ASP A 403 1.18 7.69 -31.49
C ASP A 403 0.05 8.70 -31.27
N THR A 404 0.15 9.86 -31.92
CA THR A 404 -0.82 10.95 -31.89
C THR A 404 -1.11 11.42 -30.45
N THR A 405 -0.11 11.99 -29.80
CA THR A 405 -0.26 12.54 -28.44
C THR A 405 -0.50 14.04 -28.50
N ASN A 406 -1.55 14.52 -27.83
CA ASN A 406 -1.84 15.94 -27.67
C ASN A 406 -1.33 16.42 -26.32
N ILE A 407 -0.48 17.45 -26.30
CA ILE A 407 0.24 17.93 -25.12
C ILE A 407 -0.21 19.36 -24.82
N SER A 408 -1.09 19.49 -23.83
CA SER A 408 -1.70 20.78 -23.45
C SER A 408 -0.82 21.59 -22.49
N SER A 409 -1.27 22.80 -22.14
CA SER A 409 -0.57 23.68 -21.20
C SER A 409 -0.23 22.99 -19.88
N GLY A 410 1.03 23.11 -19.42
CA GLY A 410 1.51 22.52 -18.17
C GLY A 410 1.77 21.01 -18.24
N SER A 411 1.54 20.37 -19.39
CA SER A 411 1.72 18.93 -19.61
C SER A 411 3.08 18.59 -20.21
N ARG A 412 3.50 17.34 -20.02
CA ARG A 412 4.78 16.83 -20.55
C ARG A 412 4.64 15.50 -21.27
N GLN A 413 5.26 15.39 -22.42
CA GLN A 413 5.62 14.10 -23.01
C GLN A 413 7.14 13.95 -22.95
N VAL A 414 7.59 12.80 -22.45
CA VAL A 414 9.02 12.49 -22.28
C VAL A 414 9.35 11.27 -23.11
N VAL A 415 10.28 11.42 -24.06
CA VAL A 415 10.81 10.33 -24.88
C VAL A 415 12.19 9.97 -24.36
N GLU A 416 12.30 8.81 -23.72
CA GLU A 416 13.56 8.29 -23.22
C GLU A 416 14.36 7.60 -24.33
N LYS A 417 15.59 7.19 -23.99
CA LYS A 417 16.46 6.43 -24.88
C LYS A 417 15.72 5.20 -25.44
N ASP A 418 15.79 5.04 -26.77
CA ASP A 418 15.18 3.96 -27.53
C ASP A 418 13.64 3.90 -27.44
N GLY A 419 13.00 4.97 -26.92
CA GLY A 419 11.55 5.21 -27.01
C GLY A 419 11.17 5.95 -28.29
N THR A 420 9.94 5.77 -28.77
CA THR A 420 9.45 6.38 -30.03
C THR A 420 8.12 7.11 -29.85
N ALA A 421 8.07 8.39 -30.22
CA ALA A 421 6.85 9.17 -30.36
C ALA A 421 6.57 9.49 -31.84
N THR A 422 5.33 9.29 -32.31
CA THR A 422 4.88 9.74 -33.64
C THR A 422 3.69 10.67 -33.52
N GLY A 423 3.67 11.76 -34.29
CA GLY A 423 2.50 12.65 -34.38
C GLY A 423 2.21 13.45 -33.10
N SER A 424 3.25 13.91 -32.39
CA SER A 424 3.08 14.65 -31.13
C SER A 424 2.69 16.10 -31.42
N ASN A 425 1.52 16.51 -30.95
CA ASN A 425 1.00 17.88 -31.11
C ASN A 425 1.22 18.65 -29.80
N ILE A 426 2.11 19.64 -29.84
CA ILE A 426 2.48 20.43 -28.67
C ILE A 426 1.79 21.79 -28.76
N SER A 427 0.79 22.00 -27.89
CA SER A 427 0.08 23.28 -27.80
C SER A 427 0.82 24.29 -26.91
N ALA A 428 0.33 25.53 -26.89
CA ALA A 428 0.91 26.60 -26.07
C ALA A 428 1.00 26.19 -24.58
N GLY A 429 2.21 26.29 -24.02
CA GLY A 429 2.55 25.89 -22.65
C GLY A 429 2.74 24.38 -22.44
N GLY A 430 2.54 23.54 -23.46
CA GLY A 430 2.89 22.11 -23.43
C GLY A 430 4.38 21.89 -23.71
N SER A 431 4.92 20.76 -23.26
CA SER A 431 6.33 20.43 -23.44
C SER A 431 6.57 19.02 -23.98
N LEU A 432 7.38 18.94 -25.03
CA LEU A 432 8.00 17.70 -25.49
C LEU A 432 9.46 17.67 -25.06
N ILE A 433 9.85 16.61 -24.35
CA ILE A 433 11.21 16.38 -23.88
C ILE A 433 11.73 15.13 -24.57
N VAL A 434 12.83 15.25 -25.32
CA VAL A 434 13.47 14.12 -26.00
C VAL A 434 14.89 13.98 -25.48
N TYR A 435 15.13 12.89 -24.74
CA TYR A 435 16.46 12.55 -24.25
C TYR A 435 17.33 11.95 -25.35
N THR A 436 18.64 11.89 -25.10
CA THR A 436 19.61 11.28 -26.02
C THR A 436 19.20 9.84 -26.37
N GLY A 437 19.07 9.56 -27.67
CA GLY A 437 18.62 8.25 -28.16
C GLY A 437 17.10 8.10 -28.31
N GLY A 438 16.30 9.10 -27.96
CA GLY A 438 14.85 9.11 -28.20
C GLY A 438 14.51 9.52 -29.64
N ILE A 439 13.38 9.01 -30.14
CA ILE A 439 12.88 9.27 -31.49
C ILE A 439 11.53 10.00 -31.42
N ALA A 440 11.39 11.12 -32.11
CA ALA A 440 10.13 11.87 -32.20
C ALA A 440 9.87 12.35 -33.63
N HIS A 441 8.97 11.70 -34.36
CA HIS A 441 8.66 12.04 -35.76
C HIS A 441 7.26 12.64 -35.91
N GLY A 442 7.10 13.51 -36.91
CA GLY A 442 5.83 14.22 -37.13
C GLY A 442 5.44 15.12 -35.97
N VAL A 443 6.42 15.75 -35.30
CA VAL A 443 6.15 16.72 -34.24
C VAL A 443 5.48 17.96 -34.83
N ASN A 444 4.36 18.39 -34.25
CA ASN A 444 3.71 19.66 -34.57
C ASN A 444 3.90 20.62 -33.38
N GLN A 445 4.80 21.57 -33.54
CA GLN A 445 5.18 22.55 -32.52
C GLN A 445 4.40 23.86 -32.73
N GLU A 446 3.30 24.04 -31.99
CA GLU A 446 2.52 25.29 -32.05
C GLU A 446 3.25 26.45 -31.37
N THR A 447 2.87 27.69 -31.69
CA THR A 447 3.48 28.88 -31.05
C THR A 447 3.28 28.86 -29.53
N GLY A 448 4.37 29.11 -28.80
CA GLY A 448 4.36 29.11 -27.33
C GLY A 448 4.46 27.72 -26.68
N SER A 449 4.71 26.68 -27.48
CA SER A 449 5.09 25.35 -26.98
C SER A 449 6.57 25.30 -26.57
N ALA A 450 6.98 24.23 -25.88
CA ALA A 450 8.37 23.99 -25.52
C ALA A 450 8.89 22.66 -26.08
N LEU A 451 9.99 22.72 -26.85
CA LEU A 451 10.79 21.56 -27.23
C LEU A 451 12.08 21.56 -26.40
N ILE A 452 12.35 20.47 -25.68
CA ILE A 452 13.57 20.27 -24.89
C ILE A 452 14.32 19.07 -25.47
N ALA A 453 15.50 19.30 -26.06
CA ALA A 453 16.25 18.29 -26.78
C ALA A 453 17.76 18.52 -26.77
N ASN A 454 18.51 17.57 -27.32
CA ASN A 454 19.94 17.67 -27.56
C ASN A 454 20.33 17.05 -28.91
N THR A 455 21.50 17.41 -29.42
CA THR A 455 22.04 16.85 -30.67
C THR A 455 22.85 15.56 -30.46
N GLY A 456 22.77 14.94 -29.29
CA GLY A 456 23.53 13.73 -28.95
C GLY A 456 23.13 12.50 -29.77
N ALA A 457 24.02 11.51 -29.79
CA ALA A 457 23.90 10.31 -30.62
C ALA A 457 22.55 9.59 -30.43
N GLY A 458 21.88 9.30 -31.56
CA GLY A 458 20.60 8.60 -31.59
C GLY A 458 19.38 9.47 -31.30
N THR A 459 19.54 10.75 -30.95
CA THR A 459 18.41 11.69 -30.95
C THR A 459 17.96 11.91 -32.39
N ASP A 460 16.70 11.62 -32.68
CA ASP A 460 16.12 11.74 -34.02
C ASP A 460 14.75 12.39 -33.95
N ILE A 461 14.69 13.68 -34.30
CA ILE A 461 13.49 14.50 -34.22
C ILE A 461 13.19 15.09 -35.58
N GLU A 462 11.94 15.00 -36.00
CA GLU A 462 11.44 15.56 -37.25
C GLU A 462 10.05 16.17 -37.03
N GLY A 463 9.82 17.38 -37.54
CA GLY A 463 8.53 18.03 -37.38
C GLY A 463 8.40 19.37 -38.09
N TYR A 464 7.32 20.07 -37.75
CA TYR A 464 7.01 21.41 -38.22
C TYR A 464 6.82 22.34 -37.04
N ASN A 465 7.33 23.56 -37.18
CA ASN A 465 7.09 24.66 -36.26
C ASN A 465 6.48 25.85 -37.01
N LYS A 466 6.30 27.00 -36.33
CA LYS A 466 5.69 28.21 -36.92
C LYS A 466 6.42 28.78 -38.14
N LEU A 467 7.69 28.41 -38.37
CA LEU A 467 8.52 28.93 -39.46
C LEU A 467 8.66 27.94 -40.61
N SER A 468 8.98 26.68 -40.31
CA SER A 468 9.26 25.67 -41.33
C SER A 468 9.25 24.24 -40.76
N HIS A 469 9.53 23.28 -41.65
CA HIS A 469 10.03 21.97 -41.25
C HIS A 469 11.36 22.12 -40.48
N PHE A 470 11.57 21.32 -39.45
CA PHE A 470 12.79 21.28 -38.64
C PHE A 470 13.22 19.85 -38.36
N THR A 471 14.51 19.67 -38.10
CA THR A 471 15.08 18.36 -37.77
C THR A 471 16.12 18.46 -36.67
N ILE A 472 16.30 17.38 -35.91
CA ILE A 472 17.46 17.09 -35.08
C ILE A 472 17.83 15.65 -35.36
N THR A 473 18.78 15.40 -36.25
CA THR A 473 19.11 14.06 -36.71
C THR A 473 20.59 13.94 -37.05
N GLY A 474 21.19 12.78 -36.82
CA GLY A 474 22.59 12.52 -37.16
C GLY A 474 23.61 13.48 -36.51
N GLY A 475 23.28 14.10 -35.38
CA GLY A 475 24.13 15.10 -34.73
C GLY A 475 24.03 16.51 -35.33
N GLU A 476 23.01 16.80 -36.12
CA GLU A 476 22.72 18.14 -36.64
C GLU A 476 21.28 18.55 -36.31
N ALA A 477 21.12 19.71 -35.67
CA ALA A 477 19.84 20.39 -35.54
C ALA A 477 19.68 21.45 -36.66
N ASN A 478 18.51 21.58 -37.27
CA ASN A 478 18.25 22.55 -38.33
C ASN A 478 16.83 23.13 -38.23
N TYR A 479 16.71 24.45 -38.37
CA TYR A 479 15.44 25.21 -38.28
C TYR A 479 14.69 25.06 -36.95
N VAL A 480 15.40 24.75 -35.87
CA VAL A 480 14.78 24.60 -34.55
C VAL A 480 14.32 25.95 -34.01
N VAL A 481 13.10 25.99 -33.47
CA VAL A 481 12.53 27.15 -32.78
C VAL A 481 12.42 26.81 -31.29
N LEU A 482 13.00 27.66 -30.45
CA LEU A 482 13.00 27.52 -28.99
C LEU A 482 12.20 28.68 -28.39
N GLU A 483 11.10 28.37 -27.72
CA GLU A 483 10.24 29.35 -27.05
C GLU A 483 9.84 28.83 -25.67
N ASN A 484 9.29 29.71 -24.83
CA ASN A 484 8.78 29.38 -23.50
C ASN A 484 9.83 28.74 -22.57
N THR A 485 9.80 27.43 -22.35
CA THR A 485 10.83 26.70 -21.60
C THR A 485 11.61 25.75 -22.50
N GLY A 486 11.54 25.95 -23.81
CA GLY A 486 12.23 25.15 -24.82
C GLY A 486 13.73 25.35 -24.71
N GLU A 487 14.47 24.25 -24.80
CA GLU A 487 15.91 24.23 -24.68
C GLU A 487 16.53 23.28 -25.70
N LEU A 488 17.57 23.74 -26.39
CA LEU A 488 18.41 22.88 -27.21
C LEU A 488 19.83 22.90 -26.65
N THR A 489 20.35 21.73 -26.31
CA THR A 489 21.77 21.55 -26.02
C THR A 489 22.49 20.97 -27.23
N VAL A 490 23.40 21.76 -27.82
CA VAL A 490 24.32 21.31 -28.86
C VAL A 490 25.55 20.71 -28.18
N VAL A 491 25.71 19.38 -28.28
CA VAL A 491 26.78 18.65 -27.60
C VAL A 491 28.09 18.63 -28.41
N ALA A 492 29.18 18.18 -27.79
CA ALA A 492 30.49 18.14 -28.43
C ALA A 492 30.48 17.47 -29.82
N LYS A 493 31.13 18.09 -30.81
CA LYS A 493 31.30 17.62 -32.20
C LYS A 493 30.00 17.56 -33.02
N THR A 494 28.94 18.20 -32.55
CA THR A 494 27.65 18.28 -33.25
C THR A 494 27.34 19.72 -33.64
N THR A 495 26.31 19.91 -34.48
CA THR A 495 25.99 21.20 -35.10
C THR A 495 24.53 21.59 -34.87
N ALA A 496 24.26 22.90 -34.80
CA ALA A 496 22.91 23.46 -34.91
C ALA A 496 22.88 24.60 -35.91
N LYS A 497 21.95 24.56 -36.87
CA LYS A 497 21.81 25.56 -37.94
C LYS A 497 20.45 26.23 -37.93
N ASN A 498 20.40 27.48 -38.36
CA ASN A 498 19.16 28.23 -38.56
C ASN A 498 18.25 28.22 -37.31
N THR A 499 18.85 28.35 -36.12
CA THR A 499 18.10 28.24 -34.86
C THR A 499 17.49 29.60 -34.50
N THR A 500 16.21 29.62 -34.18
CA THR A 500 15.52 30.82 -33.66
C THR A 500 15.26 30.63 -32.17
N VAL A 501 15.72 31.57 -31.36
CA VAL A 501 15.54 31.56 -29.91
C VAL A 501 14.66 32.74 -29.53
N ASP A 502 13.40 32.44 -29.21
CA ASP A 502 12.37 33.39 -28.79
C ASP A 502 12.26 33.48 -27.26
N ALA A 503 11.33 34.29 -26.77
CA ALA A 503 11.13 34.56 -25.35
C ALA A 503 11.08 33.27 -24.51
N GLY A 504 11.99 33.17 -23.54
CA GLY A 504 12.15 32.05 -22.61
C GLY A 504 12.91 30.84 -23.20
N GLY A 505 13.08 30.77 -24.52
CA GLY A 505 13.88 29.73 -25.17
C GLY A 505 15.36 29.86 -24.84
N LYS A 506 16.06 28.72 -24.80
CA LYS A 506 17.50 28.67 -24.50
C LYS A 506 18.27 27.75 -25.46
N LEU A 507 19.28 28.30 -26.13
CA LEU A 507 20.26 27.51 -26.89
C LEU A 507 21.56 27.42 -26.09
N ILE A 508 22.05 26.20 -25.84
CA ILE A 508 23.34 25.94 -25.17
C ILE A 508 24.29 25.32 -26.18
N VAL A 509 25.45 25.93 -26.37
CA VAL A 509 26.53 25.43 -27.24
C VAL A 509 27.68 24.98 -26.36
N GLN A 510 27.88 23.66 -26.25
CA GLN A 510 28.94 23.09 -25.43
C GLN A 510 30.32 23.22 -26.08
N LYS A 511 31.36 22.86 -25.32
CA LYS A 511 32.73 22.71 -25.84
C LYS A 511 32.75 21.79 -27.08
N GLU A 512 33.50 22.19 -28.11
CA GLU A 512 33.60 21.48 -29.41
C GLU A 512 32.28 21.41 -30.21
N ALA A 513 31.19 22.00 -29.73
CA ALA A 513 29.93 22.12 -30.46
C ALA A 513 29.93 23.37 -31.32
N LYS A 514 29.11 23.37 -32.36
CA LYS A 514 29.01 24.50 -33.29
C LYS A 514 27.57 24.90 -33.52
N THR A 515 27.29 26.19 -33.59
CA THR A 515 26.08 26.72 -34.20
C THR A 515 26.40 27.69 -35.32
N ASP A 516 25.55 27.70 -36.34
CA ASP A 516 25.66 28.56 -37.52
C ASP A 516 24.28 29.13 -37.86
N THR A 517 24.18 30.46 -37.95
CA THR A 517 22.90 31.17 -38.10
C THR A 517 22.00 30.96 -36.88
N THR A 518 22.24 31.75 -35.83
CA THR A 518 21.35 31.81 -34.65
C THR A 518 20.69 33.17 -34.58
N ARG A 519 19.35 33.21 -34.64
CA ARG A 519 18.57 34.43 -34.40
C ARG A 519 18.11 34.46 -32.95
N LEU A 520 18.53 35.49 -32.23
CA LEU A 520 18.25 35.67 -30.82
C LEU A 520 17.26 36.84 -30.64
N ASN A 521 15.98 36.50 -30.45
CA ASN A 521 14.91 37.49 -30.28
C ASN A 521 14.76 37.92 -28.81
N ASN A 522 13.90 38.90 -28.55
CA ASN A 522 13.66 39.44 -27.21
C ASN A 522 13.28 38.33 -26.21
N GLY A 523 14.06 38.21 -25.13
CA GLY A 523 13.87 37.24 -24.07
C GLY A 523 14.41 35.84 -24.36
N GLY A 524 14.98 35.60 -25.56
CA GLY A 524 15.72 34.39 -25.86
C GLY A 524 17.14 34.43 -25.30
N VAL A 525 17.71 33.26 -25.00
CA VAL A 525 19.05 33.13 -24.43
C VAL A 525 19.93 32.23 -25.30
N LEU A 526 21.11 32.73 -25.68
CA LEU A 526 22.20 31.94 -26.24
C LEU A 526 23.31 31.84 -25.20
N GLU A 527 23.62 30.63 -24.74
CA GLU A 527 24.77 30.31 -23.90
C GLU A 527 25.83 29.59 -24.71
N VAL A 528 27.01 30.20 -24.85
CA VAL A 528 28.17 29.57 -25.49
C VAL A 528 29.20 29.27 -24.42
N GLN A 529 29.39 27.98 -24.14
CA GLN A 529 30.33 27.50 -23.14
C GLN A 529 31.77 27.55 -23.66
N ASP A 530 32.73 27.46 -22.74
CA ASP A 530 34.16 27.53 -23.05
C ASP A 530 34.57 26.50 -24.12
N GLY A 531 35.07 26.99 -25.25
CA GLY A 531 35.47 26.16 -26.40
C GLY A 531 34.33 25.79 -27.36
N GLY A 532 33.15 26.38 -27.20
CA GLY A 532 32.06 26.32 -28.18
C GLY A 532 32.21 27.36 -29.30
N GLU A 533 31.57 27.11 -30.44
CA GLU A 533 31.60 27.98 -31.63
C GLU A 533 30.18 28.41 -32.03
N ALA A 534 29.94 29.71 -32.20
CA ALA A 534 28.67 30.27 -32.66
C ALA A 534 28.91 31.31 -33.75
N LYS A 535 28.53 31.01 -35.00
CA LYS A 535 28.70 31.89 -36.15
C LYS A 535 27.38 32.42 -36.65
N HIS A 536 27.45 33.59 -37.29
CA HIS A 536 26.29 34.30 -37.83
C HIS A 536 25.18 34.47 -36.78
N VAL A 537 25.57 34.92 -35.59
CA VAL A 537 24.61 35.25 -34.53
C VAL A 537 23.94 36.58 -34.88
N GLU A 538 22.63 36.60 -34.95
CA GLU A 538 21.82 37.81 -35.10
C GLU A 538 21.15 38.14 -33.77
N GLN A 539 21.77 39.00 -32.97
CA GLN A 539 21.17 39.47 -31.72
C GLN A 539 20.19 40.61 -32.02
N GLN A 540 18.92 40.39 -31.72
CA GLN A 540 17.91 41.44 -31.73
C GLN A 540 17.88 42.15 -30.37
N SER A 541 17.25 43.32 -30.31
CA SER A 541 17.01 43.99 -29.03
C SER A 541 16.23 43.07 -28.08
N GLY A 542 16.75 42.96 -26.86
CA GLY A 542 16.30 42.05 -25.81
C GLY A 542 16.84 40.61 -25.89
N GLY A 543 17.65 40.28 -26.89
CA GLY A 543 18.31 38.97 -26.96
C GLY A 543 19.48 38.87 -25.98
N ALA A 544 19.56 37.79 -25.19
CA ALA A 544 20.60 37.61 -24.17
C ALA A 544 21.72 36.66 -24.63
N LEU A 545 22.95 37.16 -24.70
CA LEU A 545 24.15 36.36 -24.95
C LEU A 545 24.90 36.10 -23.63
N ILE A 546 25.17 34.83 -23.33
CA ILE A 546 26.00 34.39 -22.20
C ILE A 546 27.27 33.73 -22.73
N ALA A 547 28.44 34.29 -22.40
CA ALA A 547 29.72 33.83 -22.91
C ALA A 547 30.91 34.20 -22.02
N SER A 548 32.08 33.68 -22.37
CA SER A 548 33.37 34.07 -21.80
C SER A 548 34.39 34.40 -22.90
N THR A 549 35.44 35.14 -22.55
CA THR A 549 36.61 35.34 -23.42
C THR A 549 37.65 34.21 -23.29
N THR A 550 37.27 33.04 -22.75
CA THR A 550 38.17 31.89 -22.64
C THR A 550 38.71 31.50 -24.01
N SER A 551 40.00 31.11 -24.05
CA SER A 551 40.65 30.68 -25.29
C SER A 551 39.93 29.47 -25.88
N GLY A 552 39.59 29.54 -27.18
CA GLY A 552 38.83 28.52 -27.89
C GLY A 552 37.35 28.84 -28.06
N THR A 553 36.78 29.77 -27.27
CA THR A 553 35.43 30.30 -27.54
C THR A 553 35.46 31.17 -28.79
N LEU A 554 34.56 30.90 -29.73
CA LEU A 554 34.40 31.64 -30.99
C LEU A 554 32.94 32.05 -31.15
N ILE A 555 32.67 33.35 -31.14
CA ILE A 555 31.33 33.91 -31.40
C ILE A 555 31.48 35.04 -32.42
N GLU A 556 30.68 35.03 -33.49
CA GLU A 556 30.70 36.08 -34.51
C GLU A 556 29.28 36.38 -34.99
N GLY A 557 28.94 37.65 -35.16
CA GLY A 557 27.58 38.04 -35.52
C GLY A 557 27.35 39.54 -35.67
N THR A 558 26.07 39.90 -35.72
CA THR A 558 25.58 41.28 -35.70
C THR A 558 24.81 41.51 -34.40
N ASN A 559 25.13 42.59 -33.70
CA ASN A 559 24.52 42.94 -32.43
C ASN A 559 23.20 43.70 -32.62
N SER A 560 22.51 44.01 -31.53
CA SER A 560 21.19 44.68 -31.56
C SER A 560 21.23 46.14 -32.06
N TYR A 561 22.41 46.75 -32.21
CA TYR A 561 22.62 48.07 -32.82
C TYR A 561 22.93 48.00 -34.32
N GLY A 562 23.07 46.79 -34.88
CA GLY A 562 23.39 46.56 -36.29
C GLY A 562 24.89 46.50 -36.60
N ASP A 563 25.75 46.58 -35.58
CA ASP A 563 27.20 46.49 -35.74
C ASP A 563 27.67 45.02 -35.69
N ALA A 564 28.73 44.71 -36.43
CA ALA A 564 29.41 43.43 -36.30
C ALA A 564 30.09 43.31 -34.92
N PHE A 565 29.95 42.16 -34.28
CA PHE A 565 30.59 41.83 -33.00
C PHE A 565 31.31 40.48 -33.07
N TYR A 566 32.27 40.27 -32.16
CA TYR A 566 32.91 38.96 -32.01
C TYR A 566 33.41 38.69 -30.60
N ILE A 567 33.57 37.41 -30.29
CA ILE A 567 34.44 36.88 -29.23
C ILE A 567 35.35 35.86 -29.88
N ARG A 568 36.65 36.16 -30.00
CA ARG A 568 37.64 35.22 -30.57
C ARG A 568 39.04 35.60 -30.14
N ASN A 569 39.95 34.63 -30.14
CA ASN A 569 41.36 34.85 -29.78
C ASN A 569 41.54 35.59 -28.44
N SER A 570 40.71 35.27 -27.43
CA SER A 570 40.68 35.94 -26.12
C SER A 570 40.40 37.45 -26.18
N GLU A 571 39.63 37.90 -27.17
CA GLU A 571 39.12 39.27 -27.29
C GLU A 571 37.62 39.26 -27.58
N ALA A 572 36.85 39.97 -26.78
CA ALA A 572 35.46 40.34 -27.06
C ALA A 572 35.41 41.76 -27.63
N LYS A 573 34.69 41.99 -28.74
CA LYS A 573 34.54 43.31 -29.36
C LYS A 573 33.09 43.58 -29.76
N ASN A 574 32.59 44.79 -29.48
CA ASN A 574 31.23 45.26 -29.81
C ASN A 574 30.10 44.36 -29.24
N VAL A 575 30.38 43.62 -28.17
CA VAL A 575 29.40 42.73 -27.54
C VAL A 575 28.31 43.57 -26.86
N VAL A 576 27.05 43.20 -27.06
CA VAL A 576 25.91 43.83 -26.37
C VAL A 576 25.36 42.87 -25.34
N LEU A 577 25.28 43.33 -24.09
CA LEU A 577 24.77 42.58 -22.95
C LEU A 577 23.48 43.23 -22.49
N GLU A 578 22.37 42.55 -22.73
CA GLU A 578 21.02 43.01 -22.38
C GLU A 578 20.19 41.85 -21.83
N ASN A 579 19.17 42.17 -21.03
CA ASN A 579 18.36 41.18 -20.31
C ASN A 579 19.25 40.24 -19.48
N ALA A 580 19.19 38.93 -19.69
CA ALA A 580 20.02 37.96 -18.98
C ALA A 580 21.44 37.79 -19.56
N GLY A 581 21.83 38.67 -20.50
CA GLY A 581 23.14 38.60 -21.16
C GLY A 581 24.29 38.80 -20.18
N SER A 582 25.32 37.94 -20.27
CA SER A 582 26.46 37.96 -19.36
C SER A 582 27.77 37.67 -20.07
N LEU A 583 28.80 38.48 -19.82
CA LEU A 583 30.16 38.24 -20.32
C LEU A 583 31.16 38.10 -19.17
N THR A 584 31.91 37.00 -19.16
CA THR A 584 33.08 36.85 -18.28
C THR A 584 34.36 37.15 -19.06
N VAL A 585 35.07 38.21 -18.69
CA VAL A 585 36.38 38.56 -19.26
C VAL A 585 37.48 37.93 -18.42
N VAL A 586 38.04 36.80 -18.86
CA VAL A 586 39.04 36.04 -18.09
C VAL A 586 40.42 36.70 -18.05
N THR A 587 41.27 36.34 -17.09
CA THR A 587 42.65 36.86 -16.99
C THR A 587 43.44 36.65 -18.29
N GLY A 588 44.17 37.68 -18.72
CA GLY A 588 44.96 37.64 -19.96
C GLY A 588 44.18 37.92 -21.25
N SER A 589 42.85 38.02 -21.17
CA SER A 589 41.97 38.41 -22.27
C SER A 589 41.58 39.89 -22.20
N ARG A 590 40.82 40.37 -23.18
CA ARG A 590 40.23 41.71 -23.11
C ARG A 590 38.81 41.79 -23.70
N ALA A 591 38.06 42.79 -23.27
CA ALA A 591 36.84 43.24 -23.92
C ALA A 591 37.02 44.68 -24.42
N VAL A 592 36.49 44.96 -25.60
CA VAL A 592 36.61 46.22 -26.31
C VAL A 592 35.23 46.67 -26.76
N ASP A 593 34.84 47.91 -26.46
CA ASP A 593 33.60 48.53 -26.91
C ASP A 593 32.34 47.69 -26.57
N THR A 594 32.32 47.08 -25.37
CA THR A 594 31.14 46.33 -24.90
C THR A 594 30.04 47.29 -24.48
N ILE A 595 28.78 47.01 -24.83
CA ILE A 595 27.63 47.80 -24.42
C ILE A 595 26.83 46.99 -23.41
N ILE A 596 26.64 47.53 -22.21
CA ILE A 596 25.83 46.93 -21.16
C ILE A 596 24.55 47.74 -21.03
N ASN A 597 23.43 47.12 -21.39
CA ASN A 597 22.08 47.65 -21.27
C ASN A 597 21.38 47.07 -20.02
N ALA A 598 20.07 47.30 -19.88
CA ALA A 598 19.24 46.81 -18.78
C ALA A 598 19.48 45.33 -18.45
N ASN A 599 19.76 45.04 -17.18
CA ASN A 599 20.03 43.70 -16.61
C ASN A 599 21.24 42.94 -17.16
N GLY A 600 21.94 43.48 -18.17
CA GLY A 600 23.18 42.90 -18.67
C GLY A 600 24.28 42.91 -17.61
N LYS A 601 25.16 41.92 -17.66
CA LYS A 601 26.24 41.76 -16.67
C LYS A 601 27.59 41.51 -17.34
N MET A 602 28.65 42.14 -16.83
CA MET A 602 30.01 41.86 -17.24
C MET A 602 30.92 41.68 -16.02
N ASP A 603 31.55 40.51 -15.91
CA ASP A 603 32.52 40.21 -14.86
C ASP A 603 33.95 40.31 -15.45
N VAL A 604 34.77 41.23 -14.92
CA VAL A 604 36.08 41.55 -15.52
C VAL A 604 37.25 41.10 -14.65
N TYR A 605 37.98 40.08 -15.13
CA TYR A 605 39.26 39.61 -14.57
C TYR A 605 40.45 39.86 -15.51
N GLY A 606 40.18 40.27 -16.75
CA GLY A 606 41.14 40.67 -17.77
C GLY A 606 41.24 42.19 -17.94
N LYS A 607 41.29 42.67 -19.19
CA LYS A 607 41.24 44.10 -19.51
C LYS A 607 39.88 44.49 -20.08
N ASP A 608 39.40 45.65 -19.70
CA ASP A 608 38.24 46.29 -20.31
C ASP A 608 38.67 47.62 -20.95
N VAL A 609 38.21 47.88 -22.17
CA VAL A 609 38.51 49.09 -22.95
C VAL A 609 37.24 49.56 -23.64
N GLY A 610 36.74 50.74 -23.26
CA GLY A 610 35.64 51.39 -23.99
C GLY A 610 34.25 50.81 -23.71
N THR A 611 34.05 50.07 -22.61
CA THR A 611 32.71 49.62 -22.22
C THR A 611 31.79 50.81 -21.93
N VAL A 612 30.60 50.76 -22.53
CA VAL A 612 29.53 51.75 -22.36
C VAL A 612 28.44 51.12 -21.51
N LEU A 613 28.09 51.77 -20.40
CA LEU A 613 26.96 51.41 -19.57
C LEU A 613 25.77 52.31 -19.94
N ASN A 614 24.81 51.76 -20.68
CA ASN A 614 23.55 52.42 -20.93
C ASN A 614 22.62 52.10 -19.76
N SER A 615 22.58 53.00 -18.78
CA SER A 615 21.68 52.89 -17.63
C SER A 615 20.24 52.73 -18.09
N ALA A 616 19.57 51.67 -17.64
CA ALA A 616 18.11 51.65 -17.50
C ALA A 616 17.75 52.06 -16.07
#